data_AF-A0A5C6Y493-F1
#
_entry.id   AF-A0A5C6Y493-F1
#
_cell.length_a   1.000
_cell.length_b   1.000
_cell.length_c   1.000
_cell.angle_alpha   90.00
_cell.angle_beta   90.00
_cell.angle_gamma   90.00
#
_symmetry.space_group_name_H-M   'P 1'
#
loop_
_entity.id
_entity.type
_entity.pdbx_description
1 polymer ?
#
loop_
_entity_poly.entity_id
_entity_poly.type
_entity_poly.pdbx_seq_one_letter_code
_entity_poly.pdbx_strand_id
1 'polypeptide(L)'
;MKIIISELNRINTNLNLLDFSEKFNEYYKNKDEDKKQSIRNVIELQYIPDLKLKNKLIKKDYFRNGHSHSVMIMGYEFNKSKILFLKKYLKDIKNEDNKESDLPKWFPIGLGFATGEIQKKIGKKISARKIAIEYNLEKYHNCISSTKSNTIVDTKNIYSDWNKLKRVYDYCIANEIKICADFMKAYSLKLKEMN
;
A
#
# COMPACT_ATOMS: atom_id res chain seq x y z
N MET A 1 10.07 5.24 1.71
CA MET A 1 9.69 4.69 0.38
C MET A 1 10.89 4.21 -0.45
N LYS A 2 11.99 4.98 -0.55
CA LYS A 2 13.22 4.58 -1.27
C LYS A 2 13.85 3.25 -0.79
N ILE A 3 13.82 2.95 0.51
CA ILE A 3 14.36 1.69 1.08
C ILE A 3 13.51 0.47 0.70
N ILE A 4 12.19 0.62 0.65
CA ILE A 4 11.27 -0.45 0.25
C ILE A 4 11.36 -0.68 -1.26
N ILE A 5 11.48 0.39 -2.05
CA ILE A 5 11.69 0.29 -3.51
C ILE A 5 13.07 -0.34 -3.81
N SER A 6 14.13 -0.03 -3.05
CA SER A 6 15.44 -0.66 -3.27
C SER A 6 15.46 -2.13 -2.87
N GLU A 7 14.81 -2.53 -1.77
CA GLU A 7 14.68 -3.94 -1.38
C GLU A 7 13.74 -4.72 -2.33
N LEU A 8 12.67 -4.09 -2.83
CA LEU A 8 11.81 -4.69 -3.86
C LEU A 8 12.54 -4.84 -5.20
N ASN A 9 13.32 -3.85 -5.62
CA ASN A 9 14.15 -3.96 -6.81
C ASN A 9 15.22 -5.03 -6.63
N ARG A 10 15.82 -5.16 -5.43
CA ARG A 10 16.80 -6.21 -5.10
C ARG A 10 16.21 -7.62 -5.13
N ILE A 11 14.96 -7.79 -4.67
CA ILE A 11 14.20 -9.05 -4.78
C ILE A 11 13.81 -9.34 -6.24
N ASN A 12 13.44 -8.31 -7.01
CA ASN A 12 13.04 -8.41 -8.40
C ASN A 12 14.23 -8.62 -9.37
N THR A 13 15.41 -8.10 -9.05
CA THR A 13 16.63 -8.28 -9.87
C THR A 13 17.28 -9.66 -9.72
N ASN A 14 16.99 -10.40 -8.64
CA ASN A 14 17.56 -11.73 -8.42
C ASN A 14 16.67 -12.89 -8.92
N LEU A 15 15.44 -12.60 -9.35
CA LEU A 15 14.54 -13.58 -9.98
C LEU A 15 13.94 -12.93 -11.23
N ASN A 16 14.73 -12.87 -12.29
CA ASN A 16 14.20 -12.56 -13.61
C ASN A 16 13.19 -13.68 -13.96
N LEU A 17 11.89 -13.37 -13.89
CA LEU A 17 10.81 -14.34 -14.13
C LEU A 17 10.92 -15.01 -15.50
N LEU A 18 11.55 -14.32 -16.47
CA LEU A 18 11.89 -14.87 -17.77
C LEU A 18 12.97 -15.96 -17.65
N ASP A 19 14.06 -15.69 -16.93
CA ASP A 19 15.15 -16.63 -16.68
C ASP A 19 14.65 -17.87 -15.91
N PHE A 20 13.71 -17.70 -14.97
CA PHE A 20 13.07 -18.83 -14.29
C PHE A 20 12.16 -19.65 -15.23
N SER A 21 11.33 -19.00 -16.04
CA SER A 21 10.46 -19.70 -16.98
C SER A 21 11.27 -20.48 -18.02
N GLU A 22 12.37 -19.91 -18.51
CA GLU A 22 13.28 -20.57 -19.45
C GLU A 22 13.97 -21.78 -18.80
N LYS A 23 14.53 -21.62 -17.60
CA LYS A 23 15.16 -22.72 -16.84
C LYS A 23 14.16 -23.81 -16.45
N PHE A 24 12.92 -23.46 -16.12
CA PHE A 24 11.86 -24.42 -15.82
C PHE A 24 11.46 -25.21 -17.08
N ASN A 25 11.30 -24.53 -18.21
CA ASN A 25 10.97 -25.17 -19.48
C ASN A 25 12.10 -26.10 -19.95
N GLU A 26 13.36 -25.67 -19.81
CA GLU A 26 14.53 -26.50 -20.09
C GLU A 26 14.59 -27.73 -19.17
N TYR A 27 14.40 -27.53 -17.87
CA TYR A 27 14.30 -28.63 -16.90
C TYR A 27 13.16 -29.61 -17.22
N TYR A 28 11.99 -29.10 -17.58
CA TYR A 28 10.78 -29.88 -17.90
C TYR A 28 10.92 -30.68 -19.20
N LYS A 29 11.53 -30.08 -20.23
CA LYS A 29 11.74 -30.69 -21.55
C LYS A 29 12.58 -31.97 -21.46
N ASN A 30 13.54 -32.00 -20.53
CA ASN A 30 14.51 -33.08 -20.35
C ASN A 30 14.02 -34.19 -19.40
N LYS A 31 12.75 -34.21 -18.98
CA LYS A 31 12.20 -35.28 -18.12
C LYS A 31 11.47 -36.35 -18.93
N ASP A 32 11.46 -37.57 -18.39
CA ASP A 32 10.58 -38.64 -18.83
C ASP A 32 9.10 -38.28 -18.60
N GLU A 33 8.20 -38.94 -19.33
CA GLU A 33 6.76 -38.63 -19.31
C GLU A 33 6.13 -38.87 -17.93
N ASP A 34 6.61 -39.82 -17.15
CA ASP A 34 6.11 -40.09 -15.79
C ASP A 34 6.41 -38.90 -14.85
N LYS A 35 7.61 -38.33 -14.94
CA LYS A 35 7.98 -37.12 -14.21
C LYS A 35 7.23 -35.89 -14.70
N LYS A 36 7.04 -35.73 -16.01
CA LYS A 36 6.22 -34.63 -16.57
C LYS A 36 4.77 -34.72 -16.08
N GLN A 37 4.19 -35.91 -16.08
CA GLN A 37 2.83 -36.12 -15.60
C GLN A 37 2.71 -35.84 -14.10
N SER A 38 3.72 -36.21 -13.31
CA SER A 38 3.79 -35.84 -11.89
C SER A 38 3.84 -34.32 -11.69
N ILE A 39 4.60 -33.57 -12.51
CA ILE A 39 4.61 -32.09 -12.47
C ILE A 39 3.22 -31.53 -12.78
N ARG A 40 2.56 -32.02 -13.84
CA ARG A 40 1.20 -31.58 -14.21
C ARG A 40 0.20 -31.80 -13.08
N ASN A 41 0.18 -33.00 -12.51
CA ASN A 41 -0.71 -33.35 -11.41
C ASN A 41 -0.58 -32.37 -10.25
N VAL A 42 0.64 -31.99 -9.87
CA VAL A 42 0.84 -31.05 -8.76
C VAL A 42 0.53 -29.61 -9.13
N ILE A 43 0.71 -29.19 -10.39
CA ILE A 43 0.22 -27.90 -10.91
C ILE A 43 -1.32 -27.84 -10.84
N GLU A 44 -2.01 -28.96 -11.04
CA GLU A 44 -3.47 -29.05 -10.90
C GLU A 44 -3.91 -29.02 -9.43
N LEU A 45 -3.14 -29.62 -8.50
CA LEU A 45 -3.39 -29.54 -7.05
C LEU A 45 -3.34 -28.11 -6.50
N GLN A 46 -2.77 -27.15 -7.23
CA GLN A 46 -2.72 -25.74 -6.84
C GLN A 46 -4.09 -25.07 -6.83
N TYR A 47 -5.03 -25.62 -7.60
CA TYR A 47 -6.39 -25.09 -7.76
C TYR A 47 -7.39 -25.73 -6.78
N ILE A 48 -6.95 -26.61 -5.89
CA ILE A 48 -7.79 -27.20 -4.85
C ILE A 48 -7.96 -26.22 -3.68
N PRO A 49 -9.18 -25.74 -3.37
CA PRO A 49 -9.41 -24.78 -2.29
C PRO A 49 -9.24 -25.39 -0.88
N ASP A 50 -9.45 -26.69 -0.74
CA ASP A 50 -9.36 -27.41 0.53
C ASP A 50 -7.90 -27.72 0.91
N LEU A 51 -7.38 -26.96 1.87
CA LEU A 51 -6.02 -27.11 2.42
C LEU A 51 -5.74 -28.50 3.02
N LYS A 52 -6.75 -29.14 3.64
CA LYS A 52 -6.56 -30.44 4.31
C LYS A 52 -6.44 -31.54 3.28
N LEU A 53 -7.25 -31.48 2.22
CA LEU A 53 -7.17 -32.37 1.08
C LEU A 53 -5.87 -32.15 0.29
N LYS A 54 -5.50 -30.89 0.03
CA LYS A 54 -4.24 -30.52 -0.62
C LYS A 54 -3.03 -31.11 0.12
N ASN A 55 -2.96 -30.94 1.44
CA ASN A 55 -1.87 -31.50 2.25
C ASN A 55 -1.83 -33.03 2.26
N LYS A 56 -2.99 -33.71 2.20
CA LYS A 56 -3.05 -35.18 2.12
C LYS A 56 -2.52 -35.70 0.78
N LEU A 57 -2.86 -35.04 -0.32
CA LEU A 57 -2.41 -35.41 -1.67
C LEU A 57 -0.92 -35.13 -1.86
N ILE A 58 -0.42 -33.99 -1.36
CA ILE A 58 1.01 -33.66 -1.35
C ILE A 58 1.83 -34.71 -0.59
N LYS A 59 1.37 -35.13 0.60
CA LYS A 59 2.01 -36.21 1.34
C LYS A 59 2.04 -37.53 0.57
N LYS A 60 0.95 -37.88 -0.11
CA LYS A 60 0.86 -39.12 -0.90
C LYS A 60 1.84 -39.13 -2.09
N ASP A 61 2.00 -37.97 -2.75
CA ASP A 61 2.91 -37.83 -3.89
C ASP A 61 4.39 -37.78 -3.46
N TYR A 62 4.66 -37.16 -2.31
CA TYR A 62 5.97 -37.16 -1.63
C TYR A 62 6.52 -38.56 -1.38
N PHE A 63 5.66 -39.51 -0.97
CA PHE A 63 6.05 -40.90 -0.75
C PHE A 63 6.31 -41.69 -2.04
N ARG A 64 5.74 -41.27 -3.18
CA ARG A 64 5.87 -42.00 -4.45
C ARG A 64 7.06 -41.55 -5.30
N ASN A 65 7.34 -40.25 -5.34
CA ASN A 65 8.22 -39.67 -6.37
C ASN A 65 9.56 -39.13 -5.84
N GLY A 66 9.84 -39.30 -4.54
CA GLY A 66 11.09 -38.88 -3.92
C GLY A 66 11.19 -37.40 -3.58
N HIS A 67 12.06 -37.10 -2.61
CA HIS A 67 12.21 -35.84 -1.89
C HIS A 67 12.40 -34.58 -2.75
N SER A 68 13.04 -34.68 -3.91
CA SER A 68 13.41 -33.52 -4.73
C SER A 68 12.23 -32.85 -5.43
N HIS A 69 11.21 -33.64 -5.79
CA HIS A 69 10.13 -33.18 -6.66
C HIS A 69 9.09 -32.37 -5.90
N SER A 70 8.66 -32.92 -4.78
CA SER A 70 7.70 -32.30 -3.86
C SER A 70 8.24 -30.99 -3.29
N VAL A 71 9.54 -30.92 -2.97
CA VAL A 71 10.20 -29.69 -2.48
C VAL A 71 10.25 -28.61 -3.55
N MET A 72 10.57 -28.95 -4.80
CA MET A 72 10.59 -27.98 -5.90
C MET A 72 9.20 -27.38 -6.15
N ILE A 73 8.16 -28.21 -6.11
CA ILE A 73 6.80 -27.76 -6.37
C ILE A 73 6.23 -26.97 -5.18
N MET A 74 6.55 -27.34 -3.95
CA MET A 74 6.26 -26.53 -2.77
C MET A 74 6.95 -25.16 -2.84
N GLY A 75 8.21 -25.11 -3.29
CA GLY A 75 8.93 -23.86 -3.51
C GLY A 75 8.28 -22.97 -4.57
N TYR A 76 7.85 -23.57 -5.69
CA TYR A 76 7.13 -22.85 -6.74
C TYR A 76 5.79 -22.29 -6.25
N GLU A 77 5.00 -23.10 -5.55
CA GLU A 77 3.69 -22.71 -5.02
C GLU A 77 3.77 -21.60 -3.97
N PHE A 78 4.77 -21.69 -3.10
CA PHE A 78 5.04 -20.66 -2.10
C PHE A 78 5.40 -19.33 -2.78
N ASN A 79 6.27 -19.35 -3.79
CA ASN A 79 6.65 -18.14 -4.52
C ASN A 79 5.49 -17.57 -5.34
N LYS A 80 4.69 -18.41 -6.00
CA LYS A 80 3.49 -18.00 -6.73
C LYS A 80 2.48 -17.32 -5.81
N SER A 81 2.22 -17.90 -4.64
CA SER A 81 1.33 -17.34 -3.62
C SER A 81 1.84 -15.99 -3.10
N LYS A 82 3.15 -15.88 -2.85
CA LYS A 82 3.82 -14.63 -2.45
C LYS A 82 3.68 -13.54 -3.53
N ILE A 83 3.86 -13.89 -4.80
CA ILE A 83 3.69 -12.96 -5.94
C ILE A 83 2.23 -12.50 -6.07
N LEU A 84 1.26 -13.41 -5.93
CA LEU A 84 -0.17 -13.06 -6.00
C LEU A 84 -0.59 -12.15 -4.84
N PHE A 85 -0.11 -12.43 -3.63
CA PHE A 85 -0.32 -11.57 -2.46
C PHE A 85 0.27 -10.18 -2.69
N LEU A 86 1.52 -10.11 -3.16
CA LEU A 86 2.18 -8.84 -3.49
C LEU A 86 1.45 -8.09 -4.61
N LYS A 87 0.97 -8.77 -5.66
CA LYS A 87 0.18 -8.15 -6.73
C LYS A 87 -1.15 -7.60 -6.23
N LYS A 88 -1.85 -8.33 -5.36
CA LYS A 88 -3.09 -7.87 -4.74
C LYS A 88 -2.83 -6.64 -3.86
N TYR A 89 -1.85 -6.74 -2.97
CA TYR A 89 -1.41 -5.65 -2.10
C TYR A 89 -0.98 -4.41 -2.90
N LEU A 90 -0.21 -4.59 -3.97
CA LEU A 90 0.20 -3.50 -4.85
C LEU A 90 -0.95 -2.94 -5.70
N LYS A 91 -1.96 -3.73 -6.03
CA LYS A 91 -3.18 -3.23 -6.71
C LYS A 91 -4.02 -2.40 -5.76
N ASP A 92 -4.10 -2.81 -4.50
CA ASP A 92 -4.78 -2.06 -3.46
C ASP A 92 -4.04 -0.74 -3.17
N ILE A 93 -2.70 -0.73 -3.22
CA ILE A 93 -1.87 0.48 -3.14
C ILE A 93 -1.99 1.36 -4.41
N LYS A 94 -1.93 0.77 -5.61
CA LYS A 94 -2.02 1.52 -6.89
C LYS A 94 -3.42 2.08 -7.17
N ASN A 95 -4.46 1.58 -6.50
CA ASN A 95 -5.78 2.18 -6.54
C ASN A 95 -5.89 3.42 -5.65
N GLU A 96 -4.95 3.67 -4.74
CA GLU A 96 -4.85 4.94 -3.99
C GLU A 96 -4.01 5.98 -4.74
N ASP A 97 -3.12 5.55 -5.65
CA ASP A 97 -2.22 6.42 -6.41
C ASP A 97 -2.60 6.50 -7.90
N ASN A 98 -3.63 7.30 -8.24
CA ASN A 98 -3.76 7.88 -9.59
C ASN A 98 -4.75 9.05 -9.62
N LYS A 99 -4.24 10.26 -9.33
CA LYS A 99 -4.26 11.45 -10.21
C LYS A 99 -3.80 12.66 -9.42
N GLU A 100 -2.61 13.15 -9.76
CA GLU A 100 -2.07 14.46 -9.35
C GLU A 100 -2.96 15.64 -9.83
N SER A 101 -4.03 15.38 -10.60
CA SER A 101 -4.97 16.37 -11.12
C SER A 101 -6.29 16.52 -10.35
N ASP A 102 -6.55 15.81 -9.25
CA ASP A 102 -7.78 15.99 -8.44
C ASP A 102 -7.50 15.95 -6.94
N LEU A 103 -6.60 16.83 -6.48
CA LEU A 103 -6.58 17.17 -5.06
C LEU A 103 -7.91 17.87 -4.71
N PRO A 104 -8.60 17.45 -3.62
CA PRO A 104 -9.85 18.08 -3.22
C PRO A 104 -9.65 19.57 -3.02
N LYS A 105 -10.65 20.38 -3.34
CA LYS A 105 -10.57 21.84 -3.21
C LYS A 105 -10.18 22.33 -1.81
N TRP A 106 -10.44 21.55 -0.75
CA TRP A 106 -10.04 21.89 0.62
C TRP A 106 -8.55 21.62 0.91
N PHE A 107 -7.87 20.85 0.06
CA PHE A 107 -6.52 20.34 0.31
C PHE A 107 -5.46 21.45 0.56
N PRO A 108 -5.44 22.57 -0.18
CA PRO A 108 -4.49 23.66 0.09
C PRO A 108 -4.62 24.23 1.51
N ILE A 109 -5.82 24.22 2.09
CA ILE A 109 -6.03 24.62 3.49
C ILE A 109 -5.39 23.59 4.43
N GLY A 110 -5.57 22.29 4.15
CA GLY A 110 -4.91 21.22 4.89
C GLY A 110 -3.40 21.35 4.88
N LEU A 111 -2.81 21.61 3.71
CA LEU A 111 -1.38 21.86 3.57
C LEU A 111 -0.94 23.11 4.36
N GLY A 112 -1.72 24.20 4.31
CA GLY A 112 -1.44 25.41 5.08
C GLY A 112 -1.46 25.21 6.61
N PHE A 113 -2.27 24.26 7.11
CA PHE A 113 -2.18 23.81 8.50
C PHE A 113 -0.96 22.93 8.75
N ALA A 114 -0.62 22.02 7.82
CA ALA A 114 0.54 21.16 7.96
C ALA A 114 1.86 21.93 8.03
N THR A 115 2.02 22.99 7.23
CA THR A 115 3.22 23.84 7.21
C THR A 115 3.25 24.89 8.32
N GLY A 116 2.13 25.11 9.03
CA GLY A 116 2.01 26.13 10.06
C GLY A 116 1.69 27.55 9.54
N GLU A 117 1.50 27.72 8.24
CA GLU A 117 1.23 29.03 7.63
C GLU A 117 -0.12 29.62 8.09
N ILE A 118 -1.15 28.78 8.15
CA ILE A 118 -2.48 29.21 8.58
C ILE A 118 -2.48 29.56 10.08
N GLN A 119 -1.76 28.79 10.90
CA GLN A 119 -1.59 29.06 12.33
C GLN A 119 -0.92 30.41 12.56
N LYS A 120 0.13 30.75 11.78
CA LYS A 120 0.77 32.08 11.84
C LYS A 120 -0.21 33.20 11.52
N LYS A 121 -1.06 33.03 10.50
CA LYS A 121 -2.09 34.01 10.12
C LYS A 121 -3.18 34.15 11.20
N ILE A 122 -3.60 33.04 11.79
CA ILE A 122 -4.53 33.02 12.92
C ILE A 122 -3.93 33.75 14.13
N GLY A 123 -2.65 33.56 14.43
CA GLY A 123 -1.93 34.26 15.50
C GLY A 123 -1.91 35.79 15.29
N LYS A 124 -1.89 36.24 14.02
CA LYS A 124 -2.05 37.66 13.64
C LYS A 124 -3.51 38.15 13.66
N LYS A 125 -4.45 37.37 14.22
CA LYS A 125 -5.88 37.68 14.30
C LYS A 125 -6.56 37.88 12.93
N ILE A 126 -6.02 37.30 11.86
CA ILE A 126 -6.67 37.32 10.53
C ILE A 126 -7.87 36.37 10.57
N SER A 127 -9.02 36.83 10.03
CA SER A 127 -10.24 36.02 10.01
C SER A 127 -10.13 34.85 9.04
N ALA A 128 -10.80 33.74 9.36
CA ALA A 128 -10.81 32.54 8.52
C ALA A 128 -11.23 32.82 7.07
N ARG A 129 -12.19 33.73 6.84
CA ARG A 129 -12.62 34.14 5.50
C ARG A 129 -11.52 34.87 4.73
N LYS A 130 -10.79 35.80 5.37
CA LYS A 130 -9.64 36.48 4.74
C LYS A 130 -8.54 35.50 4.37
N ILE A 131 -8.20 34.57 5.27
CA ILE A 131 -7.23 33.51 4.98
C ILE A 131 -7.71 32.67 3.78
N ALA A 132 -8.97 32.26 3.75
CA ALA A 132 -9.52 31.46 2.65
C ALA A 132 -9.45 32.19 1.30
N ILE A 133 -9.68 33.50 1.27
CA ILE A 133 -9.55 34.33 0.07
C ILE A 133 -8.11 34.33 -0.44
N GLU A 134 -7.10 34.42 0.43
CA GLU A 134 -5.68 34.38 0.03
C GLU A 134 -5.29 33.05 -0.63
N TYR A 135 -5.97 31.95 -0.29
CA TYR A 135 -5.78 30.64 -0.95
C TYR A 135 -6.71 30.45 -2.18
N ASN A 136 -7.45 31.48 -2.63
CA ASN A 136 -8.47 31.39 -3.68
C ASN A 136 -9.61 30.38 -3.37
N LEU A 137 -9.96 30.23 -2.10
CA LEU A 137 -10.88 29.21 -1.59
C LEU A 137 -11.93 29.77 -0.62
N GLU A 138 -12.50 30.94 -0.90
CA GLU A 138 -13.43 31.64 0.01
C GLU A 138 -14.56 30.75 0.57
N LYS A 139 -15.14 29.88 -0.27
CA LYS A 139 -16.21 28.94 0.13
C LYS A 139 -15.78 27.92 1.19
N TYR A 140 -14.47 27.73 1.39
CA TYR A 140 -13.88 26.77 2.33
C TYR A 140 -13.36 27.42 3.62
N HIS A 141 -13.70 28.68 3.91
CA HIS A 141 -13.35 29.33 5.18
C HIS A 141 -13.82 28.54 6.41
N ASN A 142 -14.93 27.80 6.30
CA ASN A 142 -15.41 26.92 7.36
C ASN A 142 -14.42 25.81 7.71
N CYS A 143 -13.63 25.30 6.76
CA CYS A 143 -12.57 24.35 7.05
C CYS A 143 -11.50 24.96 7.98
N ILE A 144 -11.17 26.24 7.80
CA ILE A 144 -10.23 26.95 8.67
C ILE A 144 -10.85 27.15 10.05
N SER A 145 -12.10 27.62 10.12
CA SER A 145 -12.79 27.84 11.39
C SER A 145 -12.93 26.55 12.20
N SER A 146 -13.43 25.47 11.59
CA SER A 146 -13.63 24.19 12.28
C SER A 146 -12.30 23.54 12.67
N THR A 147 -11.27 23.64 11.84
CA THR A 147 -9.93 23.09 12.16
C THR A 147 -9.24 23.91 13.26
N LYS A 148 -9.43 25.23 13.28
CA LYS A 148 -8.89 26.10 14.34
C LYS A 148 -9.50 25.78 15.70
N SER A 149 -10.83 25.59 15.78
CA SER A 149 -11.47 25.27 17.05
C SER A 149 -11.16 23.84 17.49
N ASN A 150 -11.11 22.90 16.55
CA ASN A 150 -10.89 21.48 16.78
C ASN A 150 -11.76 20.87 17.90
N THR A 151 -12.93 21.44 18.15
CA THR A 151 -13.81 21.05 19.25
C THR A 151 -14.93 20.10 18.84
N ILE A 152 -15.19 19.97 17.53
CA ILE A 152 -16.32 19.23 16.99
C ILE A 152 -15.81 18.20 15.98
N VAL A 153 -16.36 16.98 16.05
CA VAL A 153 -16.25 15.98 15.00
C VAL A 153 -17.08 16.50 13.81
N ASP A 154 -16.41 17.20 12.90
CA ASP A 154 -17.03 17.82 11.72
C ASP A 154 -16.25 17.35 10.49
N THR A 155 -16.98 16.94 9.45
CA THR A 155 -16.37 16.60 8.15
C THR A 155 -15.56 17.76 7.58
N LYS A 156 -15.81 19.02 7.95
CA LYS A 156 -15.02 20.19 7.51
C LYS A 156 -13.73 20.38 8.30
N ASN A 157 -13.62 19.85 9.52
CA ASN A 157 -12.42 19.92 10.34
C ASN A 157 -11.38 18.91 9.82
N ILE A 158 -10.21 19.43 9.46
CA ILE A 158 -9.13 18.61 8.89
C ILE A 158 -8.58 17.65 9.94
N TYR A 159 -8.48 18.05 11.21
CA TYR A 159 -7.91 17.23 12.29
C TYR A 159 -8.83 16.12 12.78
N SER A 160 -10.15 16.24 12.57
CA SER A 160 -11.09 15.18 12.98
C SER A 160 -11.26 14.08 11.94
N ASP A 161 -10.90 14.33 10.68
CA ASP A 161 -11.06 13.38 9.58
C ASP A 161 -9.73 12.69 9.26
N TRP A 162 -9.69 11.37 9.51
CA TRP A 162 -8.50 10.55 9.27
C TRP A 162 -8.03 10.61 7.82
N ASN A 163 -8.95 10.51 6.86
CA ASN A 163 -8.60 10.48 5.46
C ASN A 163 -7.97 11.81 5.02
N LYS A 164 -8.45 12.92 5.60
CA LYS A 164 -7.85 14.24 5.33
C LYS A 164 -6.46 14.38 5.93
N LEU A 165 -6.31 14.01 7.22
CA LEU A 165 -5.02 14.02 7.92
C LEU A 165 -3.99 13.16 7.19
N LYS A 166 -4.34 11.91 6.88
CA LYS A 166 -3.49 10.98 6.14
C LYS A 166 -3.11 11.51 4.78
N ARG A 167 -4.07 12.02 4.00
CA ARG A 167 -3.77 12.54 2.65
C ARG A 167 -2.82 13.73 2.68
N VAL A 168 -2.97 14.66 3.62
CA VAL A 168 -2.05 15.80 3.77
C VAL A 168 -0.69 15.36 4.28
N TYR A 169 -0.64 14.46 5.26
CA TYR A 169 0.60 13.89 5.79
C TYR A 169 1.40 13.17 4.70
N ASP A 170 0.77 12.25 3.98
CA ASP A 170 1.38 11.46 2.91
C ASP A 170 1.94 12.38 1.82
N TYR A 171 1.20 13.42 1.44
CA TYR A 171 1.67 14.43 0.49
C TYR A 171 2.90 15.18 1.01
N CYS A 172 2.92 15.58 2.28
CA CYS A 172 4.08 16.26 2.85
C CYS A 172 5.31 15.36 2.88
N ILE A 173 5.15 14.08 3.24
CA ILE A 173 6.24 13.10 3.25
C ILE A 173 6.76 12.84 1.82
N ALA A 174 5.87 12.67 0.85
CA ALA A 174 6.24 12.41 -0.55
C ALA A 174 7.01 13.58 -1.19
N ASN A 175 6.69 14.81 -0.79
CA ASN A 175 7.29 16.04 -1.33
C ASN A 175 8.34 16.66 -0.40
N GLU A 176 8.81 15.94 0.63
CA GLU A 176 9.83 16.41 1.58
C GLU A 176 9.48 17.75 2.27
N ILE A 177 8.18 18.01 2.47
CA ILE A 177 7.67 19.22 3.12
C ILE A 177 7.74 19.05 4.64
N LYS A 178 8.38 20.02 5.31
CA LYS A 178 8.47 20.05 6.77
C LYS A 178 7.08 20.27 7.40
N ILE A 179 6.64 19.30 8.21
CA ILE A 179 5.37 19.35 8.94
C ILE A 179 5.58 20.01 10.31
N CYS A 180 4.67 20.90 10.71
CA CYS A 180 4.71 21.57 12.01
C CYS A 180 4.27 20.64 13.16
N ALA A 181 4.72 20.95 14.38
CA ALA A 181 4.48 20.12 15.56
C ALA A 181 2.98 19.94 15.87
N ASP A 182 2.17 20.98 15.69
CA ASP A 182 0.72 20.93 15.94
C ASP A 182 0.03 19.91 15.04
N PHE A 183 0.37 19.91 13.75
CA PHE A 183 -0.20 18.96 12.79
C PHE A 183 0.26 17.53 13.08
N MET A 184 1.54 17.33 13.39
CA MET A 184 2.08 16.02 13.80
C MET A 184 1.39 15.46 15.05
N LYS A 185 1.10 16.33 16.02
CA LYS A 185 0.36 15.96 17.23
C LYS A 185 -1.05 15.50 16.89
N ALA A 186 -1.79 16.27 16.06
CA ALA A 186 -3.13 15.89 15.62
C ALA A 186 -3.13 14.55 14.87
N TYR A 187 -2.19 14.36 13.95
CA TYR A 187 -2.02 13.10 13.22
C TYR A 187 -1.77 11.90 14.15
N SER A 188 -0.82 12.05 15.08
CA SER A 188 -0.45 10.98 16.01
C SER A 188 -1.58 10.59 16.96
N LEU A 189 -2.38 11.56 17.41
CA LEU A 189 -3.57 11.31 18.21
C LEU A 189 -4.61 10.52 17.41
N LYS A 190 -4.91 10.96 16.18
CA LYS A 190 -5.90 10.29 15.32
C LYS A 190 -5.50 8.87 14.95
N LEU A 191 -4.21 8.64 14.69
CA LEU A 191 -3.68 7.30 14.41
C LEU A 191 -3.87 6.35 15.60
N LYS A 192 -3.79 6.85 16.84
CA LYS A 192 -4.04 6.05 18.05
C LYS A 192 -5.51 5.73 18.25
N GLU A 193 -6.42 6.61 17.86
CA GLU A 193 -7.88 6.36 17.96
C GLU A 193 -8.37 5.24 17.02
N MET A 194 -7.56 4.87 16.02
CA MET A 194 -7.91 3.85 15.01
C MET A 194 -7.35 2.46 15.30
N ASN A 195 -6.40 2.33 16.24
CA ASN A 195 -5.75 1.08 16.62
C ASN A 195 -6.23 0.64 18.00
#